data_AF-A0A151S805-F1
#
_entry.id   AF-A0A151S805-F1
#
_cell.length_a   1.000
_cell.length_b   1.000
_cell.length_c   1.000
_cell.angle_alpha   90.00
_cell.angle_beta   90.00
_cell.angle_gamma   90.00
#
_symmetry.space_group_name_H-M   'P 1'
#
loop_
_entity.id
_entity.type
_entity.pdbx_description
1 polymer ?
#
loop_
_entity_poly.entity_id
_entity_poly.type
_entity_poly.pdbx_seq_one_letter_code
_entity_poly.pdbx_strand_id
1 'polypeptide(L)' 'PHIKVSMPNGILVSTTISGTMHLSSSFVLPDVLFLPSFKFNLISVTQLTQTLHCKLTFLDEICLI' A
#
# COMPACT_ATOMS: atom_id res chain seq x y z
N PRO A 1 -6.47 11.44 11.72
CA PRO A 1 -5.47 12.32 11.05
C PRO A 1 -5.78 12.45 9.55
N HIS A 2 -5.74 13.65 8.97
CA HIS A 2 -5.86 13.82 7.51
C HIS A 2 -4.52 13.44 6.86
N ILE A 3 -4.46 12.30 6.17
CA ILE A 3 -3.24 11.86 5.49
C ILE A 3 -3.28 12.41 4.06
N LYS A 4 -2.29 13.24 3.73
CA LYS A 4 -2.12 13.80 2.40
C LYS A 4 -1.19 12.89 1.59
N VAL A 5 -1.70 12.36 0.48
CA VAL A 5 -0.95 11.52 -0.44
C VAL A 5 -0.69 12.33 -1.72
N SER A 6 0.59 12.48 -2.06
CA SER A 6 0.97 13.03 -3.37
C SER A 6 0.96 11.90 -4.39
N MET A 7 0.13 12.06 -5.41
CA MET A 7 -0.06 11.04 -6.42
C MET A 7 0.93 11.24 -7.58
N PRO A 8 1.30 10.17 -8.31
CA PRO A 8 2.23 10.27 -9.43
C PRO A 8 1.76 11.18 -10.57
N ASN A 9 0.45 11.45 -10.66
CA ASN A 9 -0.15 12.38 -11.62
C ASN A 9 -0.11 13.85 -11.16
N GLY A 10 0.57 14.17 -10.05
CA GLY A 10 0.67 15.51 -9.48
C GLY A 10 -0.52 15.95 -8.64
N ILE A 11 -1.57 15.12 -8.50
CA ILE A 11 -2.73 15.43 -7.69
C ILE A 11 -2.43 15.13 -6.22
N LEU A 12 -2.82 16.03 -5.32
CA LEU A 12 -2.78 15.78 -3.89
C LEU A 12 -4.14 15.29 -3.43
N VAL A 13 -4.22 14.08 -2.89
CA VAL A 13 -5.46 13.51 -2.36
C VAL A 13 -5.34 13.44 -0.85
N SER A 14 -6.41 13.85 -0.17
CA SER A 14 -6.54 13.68 1.27
C SER A 14 -7.53 12.58 1.57
N THR A 15 -7.15 11.63 2.41
CA THR A 15 -8.06 10.61 2.91
C THR A 15 -8.01 10.51 4.42
N THR A 16 -9.18 10.21 5.00
CA THR A 16 -9.38 9.93 6.42
C THR A 16 -9.76 8.47 6.66
N ILE A 17 -9.92 7.70 5.59
CA ILE A 17 -10.44 6.34 5.63
C ILE A 17 -9.25 5.39 5.49
N SER A 18 -8.99 4.62 6.55
CA SER A 18 -8.08 3.48 6.55
C SER A 18 -8.86 2.20 6.88
N GLY A 19 -8.37 1.06 6.41
CA GLY A 19 -8.95 -0.24 6.67
C GLY A 19 -7.94 -1.37 6.54
N THR A 20 -8.42 -2.60 6.66
CA THR A 20 -7.60 -3.81 6.52
C THR A 20 -7.85 -4.46 5.16
N MET A 21 -6.79 -4.70 4.39
CA MET A 21 -6.86 -5.37 3.10
C MET A 21 -6.30 -6.79 3.21
N HIS A 22 -7.10 -7.77 2.79
CA HIS A 22 -6.66 -9.16 2.70
C HIS A 22 -6.24 -9.44 1.25
N LEU A 23 -4.94 -9.67 1.03
CA LEU A 23 -4.42 -10.08 -0.29
C LEU A 23 -4.40 -11.60 -0.41
N SER A 24 -4.23 -12.32 0.71
CA SER A 24 -4.41 -13.76 0.82
C SER A 24 -4.86 -14.13 2.23
N SER A 25 -5.11 -15.42 2.49
CA SER A 25 -5.46 -15.92 3.83
C SER A 25 -4.35 -15.69 4.86
N SER A 26 -3.08 -15.64 4.43
CA SER A 26 -1.90 -15.40 5.27
C SER A 26 -1.33 -13.99 5.13
N PHE A 27 -1.79 -13.20 4.15
CA PHE A 27 -1.24 -11.88 3.84
C PHE A 27 -2.30 -10.79 4.04
N VAL A 28 -2.24 -10.19 5.22
CA VAL A 28 -3.20 -9.17 5.67
C VAL A 28 -2.44 -7.87 5.92
N LEU A 29 -2.88 -6.79 5.27
CA LEU A 29 -2.33 -5.46 5.43
C LEU A 29 -3.29 -4.60 6.25
N PRO A 30 -2.99 -4.32 7.53
CA PRO A 30 -3.70 -3.31 8.29
C PRO A 30 -3.33 -1.90 7.82
N ASP A 31 -4.13 -0.91 8.22
CA ASP A 31 -3.86 0.52 7.98
C ASP A 31 -3.72 0.94 6.51
N VAL A 32 -4.44 0.27 5.61
CA VAL A 32 -4.48 0.59 4.18
C VAL A 32 -5.39 1.77 3.93
N LEU A 33 -4.87 2.80 3.27
CA LEU A 33 -5.61 4.02 2.94
C LEU A 33 -6.54 3.79 1.75
N PHE A 34 -7.82 4.11 1.92
CA PHE A 34 -8.79 4.05 0.84
C PHE A 34 -8.78 5.34 0.02
N LEU A 35 -8.53 5.21 -1.29
CA LEU A 35 -8.47 6.31 -2.24
C LEU A 35 -9.47 6.07 -3.40
N PRO A 36 -10.70 6.60 -3.32
CA PRO A 36 -11.78 6.26 -4.27
C PRO A 36 -11.50 6.73 -5.71
N SER A 37 -10.71 7.78 -5.90
CA SER A 37 -10.34 8.31 -7.22
C SER A 37 -9.10 7.65 -7.83
N PHE A 38 -8.49 6.69 -7.13
CA PHE A 38 -7.26 6.05 -7.57
C PHE A 38 -7.51 4.60 -7.99
N LYS A 39 -7.26 4.32 -9.28
CA LYS A 39 -7.58 3.03 -9.90
C LYS A 39 -6.65 1.89 -9.49
N PHE A 40 -5.45 2.21 -9.01
CA PHE A 40 -4.44 1.23 -8.61
C PHE A 40 -4.25 1.23 -7.10
N ASN A 41 -3.65 0.17 -6.55
CA ASN A 41 -3.21 0.18 -5.15
C ASN A 41 -1.75 0.58 -5.09
N LEU A 42 -1.40 1.48 -4.18
CA LEU A 42 -0.01 1.80 -3.85
C LEU A 42 0.35 1.12 -2.54
N ILE A 43 1.48 0.42 -2.54
CA ILE A 43 2.03 -0.22 -1.35
C ILE A 43 3.40 0.39 -1.11
N SER A 44 3.61 0.94 0.08
CA SER A 44 4.94 1.34 0.52
C SER A 44 5.76 0.09 0.84
N VAL A 45 6.78 -0.21 0.04
CA VAL A 45 7.65 -1.38 0.23
C VAL A 45 8.33 -1.35 1.61
N THR A 46 8.77 -0.18 2.04
CA THR A 46 9.42 -0.01 3.34
C THR A 46 8.46 -0.31 4.48
N GLN A 47 7.23 0.22 4.41
CA GLN A 47 6.23 -0.05 5.44
C GLN A 47 5.79 -1.51 5.43
N LEU A 48 5.64 -2.11 4.25
CA LEU A 48 5.29 -3.50 4.09
C LEU A 48 6.32 -4.44 4.75
N THR A 49 7.60 -4.27 4.39
CA THR A 49 8.70 -5.09 4.91
C THR A 49 8.92 -4.91 6.40
N GLN A 50 8.70 -3.70 6.94
CA GLN A 50 8.76 -3.43 8.37
C GLN A 50 7.61 -4.07 9.14
N THR A 51 6.37 -3.93 8.66
CA THR A 51 5.17 -4.46 9.34
C THR A 51 5.14 -5.98 9.35
N LEU A 52 5.52 -6.61 8.23
CA LEU A 52 5.47 -8.07 8.09
C LEU A 52 6.79 -8.75 8.43
N HIS A 53 7.83 -7.99 8.78
CA HIS A 53 9.19 -8.50 9.01
C HIS A 53 9.69 -9.41 7.87
N CYS A 54 9.40 -9.02 6.62
CA CYS A 54 9.72 -9.80 5.42
C CYS A 54 10.73 -9.07 4.50
N LYS A 55 11.17 -9.76 3.45
CA LYS A 55 12.04 -9.19 2.42
C LYS A 55 11.34 -9.24 1.07
N LEU A 56 11.23 -8.07 0.44
CA LEU A 56 10.73 -7.96 -0.92
C LEU A 56 11.91 -8.01 -1.91
N THR A 57 11.91 -8.97 -2.83
CA THR A 57 12.96 -9.16 -3.85
C THR A 57 12.35 -9.02 -5.23
N PHE A 58 12.84 -8.03 -5.99
CA PHE A 58 12.46 -7.84 -7.39
C PHE A 58 13.37 -8.67 -8.30
N LEU A 59 12.76 -9.49 -9.14
CA LEU A 59 13.37 -10.21 -10.25
C LEU A 59 12.79 -9.65 -11.56
N ASP A 60 13.39 -10.02 -12.69
CA ASP A 60 13.02 -9.43 -13.99
C ASP A 60 11.53 -9.60 -14.34
N GLU A 61 10.92 -10.74 -13.98
CA GLU A 61 9.51 -11.04 -14.28
C GLU A 61 8.60 -11.14 -13.05
N ILE A 62 9.17 -11.27 -11.85
CA ILE A 62 8.41 -11.55 -10.63
C ILE A 62 8.89 -10.72 -9.45
N CYS A 63 8.00 -10.52 -8.49
CA CYS A 63 8.32 -9.96 -7.19
C CYS A 63 8.01 -11.00 -6.11
N LEU A 64 9.00 -11.29 -5.27
CA LEU A 64 8.88 -12.25 -4.18
C LEU A 64 8.86 -11.51 -2.85
N ILE A 65 7.97 -11.92 -1.95
CA ILE A 65 7.76 -11.35 -0.61
C ILE A 65 7.93 -12.45 0.43
#